data_AF-A0A9D2FVF4-F1
#
_entry.id   AF-A0A9D2FVF4-F1
#
_cell.length_a   1.000
_cell.length_b   1.000
_cell.length_c   1.000
_cell.angle_alpha   90.00
_cell.angle_beta   90.00
_cell.angle_gamma   90.00
#
_symmetry.space_group_name_H-M   'P 1'
#
loop_
_entity.id
_entity.type
_entity.pdbx_description
1 polymer ?
#
loop_
_entity_poly.entity_id
_entity_poly.type
_entity_poly.pdbx_seq_one_letter_code
_entity_poly.pdbx_strand_id
1 'polypeptide(L)' 'MHIEKLKYFIDLYECRNYIETARKNFISQASISQYISSLEKEFNTKFFDRSVTPIQPTLAGKMLYNNAK' A
#
# COMPACT_ATOMS: atom_id res chain seq x y z
N MET A 1 11.03 6.98 -9.23
CA MET A 1 10.26 5.88 -8.60
C MET A 1 11.23 4.71 -8.35
N HIS A 2 11.54 4.36 -7.10
CA HIS A 2 12.39 3.19 -6.81
C HIS A 2 11.51 1.93 -6.88
N ILE A 3 11.91 0.93 -7.66
CA ILE A 3 11.15 -0.33 -7.85
C ILE A 3 10.78 -0.99 -6.50
N GLU A 4 11.67 -0.89 -5.51
CA GLU A 4 11.46 -1.40 -4.14
C GLU A 4 10.22 -0.81 -3.45
N LYS A 5 9.86 0.44 -3.79
CA LYS A 5 8.72 1.11 -3.19
C LYS A 5 7.40 0.52 -3.68
N LEU A 6 7.30 0.16 -4.96
CA LEU A 6 6.09 -0.48 -5.51
C LEU A 6 5.79 -1.83 -4.84
N LYS A 7 6.84 -2.55 -4.41
CA LYS A 7 6.72 -3.79 -3.64
C LYS A 7 5.89 -3.60 -2.36
N TYR A 8 6.08 -2.49 -1.63
CA TYR A 8 5.32 -2.24 -0.40
C TYR A 8 3.83 -2.03 -0.65
N PHE A 9 3.48 -1.42 -1.79
CA PHE A 9 2.10 -1.29 -2.21
C PHE A 9 1.48 -2.67 -2.53
N ILE A 10 2.17 -3.48 -3.33
CA ILE A 10 1.75 -4.84 -3.71
C ILE A 10 1.60 -5.71 -2.47
N ASP A 11 2.58 -5.70 -1.56
CA ASP A 11 2.54 -6.49 -0.33
C ASP A 11 1.43 -6.00 0.60
N LEU A 12 1.18 -4.70 0.73
CA LEU A 12 0.05 -4.19 1.51
C LEU A 12 -1.30 -4.58 0.89
N TYR A 13 -1.37 -4.61 -0.43
CA TYR A 13 -2.53 -5.10 -1.15
C TYR A 13 -2.77 -6.57 -0.82
N GLU A 14 -1.75 -7.42 -0.81
CA GLU A 14 -1.93 -8.84 -0.52
C GLU A 14 -2.21 -9.11 0.97
N CYS A 15 -1.49 -8.43 1.87
CA CYS A 15 -1.58 -8.66 3.31
C CYS A 15 -2.83 -8.05 3.95
N ARG A 16 -3.39 -6.96 3.38
CA ARG A 16 -4.51 -6.20 3.98
C ARG A 16 -4.25 -5.79 5.45
N ASN A 17 -2.98 -5.60 5.81
CA ASN A 17 -2.55 -5.28 7.17
C ASN A 17 -1.18 -4.57 7.14
N TYR A 18 -1.11 -3.36 7.68
CA TYR A 18 0.10 -2.55 7.69
C TYR A 18 1.24 -3.16 8.54
N ILE A 19 0.92 -3.78 9.68
CA ILE A 19 1.90 -4.40 10.58
C ILE A 19 2.50 -5.64 9.91
N GLU A 20 1.66 -6.52 9.37
CA GLU A 20 2.14 -7.73 8.68
C GLU A 20 2.95 -7.38 7.43
N THR A 21 2.55 -6.35 6.68
CA THR A 21 3.31 -5.87 5.51
C THR A 21 4.69 -5.37 5.91
N ALA A 22 4.77 -4.61 7.00
CA ALA A 22 6.03 -4.08 7.53
C ALA A 22 6.95 -5.22 7.99
N ARG A 23 6.39 -6.22 8.69
CA ARG A 23 7.09 -7.44 9.11
C ARG A 23 7.61 -8.23 7.92
N LYS A 24 6.81 -8.41 6.87
CA LYS A 24 7.19 -9.10 5.62
C LYS A 24 8.35 -8.40 4.91
N ASN A 25 8.43 -7.08 5.01
CA ASN A 25 9.45 -6.25 4.36
C ASN A 25 10.61 -5.83 5.27
N PHE A 26 10.67 -6.34 6.51
CA PHE A 26 11.72 -6.01 7.49
C PHE A 26 11.88 -4.50 7.75
N ILE A 27 10.77 -3.76 7.75
CA ILE A 27 10.74 -2.32 8.03
C ILE A 27 9.69 -1.97 9.08
N SER A 28 9.64 -0.69 9.48
CA SER A 28 8.62 -0.22 10.42
C SER A 28 7.26 -0.04 9.75
N GLN A 29 6.18 -0.17 10.54
CA GLN A 29 4.82 0.15 10.09
C GLN A 29 4.69 1.61 9.64
N ALA A 30 5.38 2.53 10.33
CA ALA A 30 5.40 3.95 9.98
C ALA A 30 6.00 4.17 8.58
N SER A 31 7.04 3.40 8.22
CA SER A 31 7.65 3.45 6.88
C SER A 31 6.67 3.03 5.78
N ILE A 32 5.90 1.95 5.99
CA ILE A 32 4.83 1.56 5.05
C ILE A 32 3.77 2.67 4.97
N SER A 33 3.29 3.18 6.11
CA SER A 33 2.25 4.23 6.15
C SER A 33 2.68 5.51 5.43
N GLN A 34 3.91 5.97 5.67
CA GLN A 34 4.49 7.14 5.01
C GLN A 34 4.62 6.91 3.51
N TYR A 35 5.12 5.74 3.11
CA TYR A 35 5.22 5.40 1.69
C TYR A 35 3.86 5.44 0.99
N ILE A 36 2.86 4.73 1.52
CA ILE A 36 1.52 4.69 0.93
C ILE A 36 0.89 6.09 0.91
N SER A 37 1.06 6.87 1.98
CA SER A 37 0.51 8.23 2.02
C SER A 37 1.21 9.17 1.03
N SER A 38 2.51 8.98 0.79
CA SER A 38 3.24 9.71 -0.26
C SER A 38 2.75 9.32 -1.65
N LEU A 39 2.56 8.02 -1.90
CA LEU A 39 2.04 7.51 -3.17
C LEU A 39 0.63 8.04 -3.44
N GLU A 40 -0.26 7.98 -2.46
CA GLU A 40 -1.62 8.52 -2.58
C GLU A 40 -1.63 10.04 -2.85
N LYS A 41 -0.67 10.79 -2.31
CA LYS A 41 -0.51 12.23 -2.60
C LYS A 41 -0.01 12.49 -4.01
N GLU A 42 0.98 11.73 -4.47
CA GLU A 42 1.54 11.85 -5.82
C GLU A 42 0.48 11.64 -6.91
N PHE A 43 -0.41 10.67 -6.69
CA PHE A 43 -1.52 10.36 -7.61
C PHE A 43 -2.82 11.10 -7.27
N ASN A 44 -2.83 11.94 -6.23
CA ASN A 44 -4.01 12.61 -5.70
C ASN A 44 -5.23 11.67 -5.57
N THR A 45 -5.01 10.47 -5.04
CA THR A 45 -6.00 9.39 -5.01
C THR A 45 -5.76 8.46 -3.83
N LYS A 46 -6.83 7.97 -3.20
CA LYS A 46 -6.75 6.94 -2.17
C LYS A 46 -6.71 5.56 -2.79
N PHE A 47 -5.73 4.75 -2.39
CA PHE A 47 -5.61 3.36 -2.85
C PHE A 47 -6.14 2.36 -1.82
N PHE A 48 -6.20 2.75 -0.55
CA PHE A 48 -6.73 1.93 0.52
C PHE A 48 -7.79 2.67 1.34
N ASP A 49 -8.88 1.98 1.63
CA ASP A 49 -9.84 2.36 2.66
C ASP A 49 -9.36 1.87 4.03
N ARG A 50 -9.06 2.83 4.89
CA ARG A 50 -8.56 2.61 6.26
C ARG A 50 -9.67 2.70 7.31
N SER A 51 -10.92 2.98 6.91
CA SER A 51 -12.07 3.04 7.81
C SER A 51 -12.59 1.65 8.20
N VAL A 52 -12.20 0.62 7.44
CA VAL A 52 -12.60 -0.77 7.62
C VAL A 52 -11.44 -1.63 8.11
N THR A 53 -11.75 -2.66 8.89
CA THR A 53 -10.79 -3.67 9.35
C THR A 53 -11.28 -5.06 8.93
N PRO A 54 -10.50 -5.84 8.15
CA PRO A 54 -9.19 -5.50 7.58
C PRO A 54 -9.27 -4.40 6.52
N ILE A 55 -8.17 -3.66 6.31
CA ILE A 55 -8.14 -2.57 5.32
C ILE A 55 -8.46 -3.12 3.93
N GLN A 56 -9.11 -2.32 3.09
CA GLN A 56 -9.53 -2.76 1.76
C GLN A 56 -8.93 -1.87 0.66
N PRO A 57 -8.64 -2.41 -0.53
CA PRO A 57 -8.24 -1.58 -1.65
C PRO A 57 -9.45 -0.85 -2.22
N THR A 58 -9.27 0.41 -2.58
CA THR A 58 -10.25 1.15 -3.38
C THR A 58 -10.27 0.62 -4.82
N LEU A 59 -11.20 1.12 -5.65
CA LEU A 59 -11.18 0.84 -7.08
C LEU A 59 -9.83 1.23 -7.72
N ALA A 60 -9.29 2.40 -7.37
CA ALA A 60 -7.98 2.84 -7.85
C ALA A 60 -6.86 1.91 -7.36
N GLY A 61 -6.93 1.42 -6.12
CA GLY A 61 -5.96 0.46 -5.59
C GLY A 61 -5.97 -0.86 -6.38
N LYS A 62 -7.15 -1.35 -6.77
CA LYS A 62 -7.29 -2.54 -7.63
C LYS A 62 -6.70 -2.30 -9.03
N MET A 63 -6.99 -1.13 -9.62
CA MET A 63 -6.43 -0.76 -10.93
C MET A 63 -4.91 -0.68 -10.90
N LEU A 64 -4.33 -0.02 -9.89
CA LEU A 64 -2.89 0.09 -9.75
C LEU A 64 -2.24 -1.29 -9.57
N TYR A 65 -2.81 -2.16 -8.74
CA TYR A 65 -2.31 -3.53 -8.58
C TYR A 65 -2.33 -4.32 -9.89
N ASN A 66 -3.41 -4.22 -10.67
CA ASN A 66 -3.52 -4.91 -11.96
C ASN A 66 -2.54 -4.41 -13.02
N ASN A 67 -2.11 -3.15 -12.96
CA ASN A 67 -1.10 -2.60 -13.89
C ASN A 67 0.33 -2.85 -13.40
N ALA A 68 0.53 -3.09 -12.10
CA ALA A 68 1.82 -3.34 -11.48
C ALA A 68 2.26 -4.82 -11.54
N LYS A 69 1.32 -5.71 -11.89
CA LYS A 69 1.54 -7.15 -12.08
C LYS A 69 1.71 -7.48 -13.55
#